data_AF-A0A3T0N3W0-F1
#
_entry.id   AF-A0A3T0N3W0-F1
#
_cell.length_a   1.000
_cell.length_b   1.000
_cell.length_c   1.000
_cell.angle_alpha   90.00
_cell.angle_beta   90.00
_cell.angle_gamma   90.00
#
_symmetry.space_group_name_H-M   'P 1'
#
loop_
_entity.id
_entity.type
_entity.pdbx_description
1 polymer ?
#
loop_
_entity_poly.entity_id
_entity_poly.type
_entity_poly.pdbx_seq_one_letter_code
_entity_poly.pdbx_strand_id
1 'polypeptide(L)'
;MHPNCQDRQCTCSDTARMKAVSKTWDRYNSVIRYQCNTCDNSVEIIPLSHIGYTLTVGVLALLFIIYIFVIKTHDAGFWTYTIVGSLIVYQLFTTTAHCLAHHLHPLALKPKAPVFQVRKTNLRTRIEGMSFLSGVFLPIILGGFILGVALMLGVLHDLYFPRP
;
A
#
# COMPACT_ATOMS: atom_id res chain seq x y z
N MET A 1 17.16 9.04 15.39
CA MET A 1 15.77 9.45 15.59
C MET A 1 15.27 10.13 14.33
N HIS A 2 14.30 9.53 13.63
CA HIS A 2 13.68 10.17 12.45
C HIS A 2 12.63 11.18 12.94
N PRO A 3 12.77 12.49 12.66
CA PRO A 3 11.97 13.53 13.30
C PRO A 3 10.51 13.66 12.83
N ASN A 4 9.99 12.75 11.99
CA ASN A 4 8.69 12.90 11.32
C ASN A 4 7.74 11.69 11.46
N CYS A 5 8.04 10.73 12.33
CA CYS A 5 7.17 9.56 12.54
C CYS A 5 6.36 9.73 13.82
N GLN A 6 5.05 9.52 13.73
CA GLN A 6 4.16 9.55 14.91
C GLN A 6 4.46 8.38 15.85
N ASP A 7 4.48 8.67 17.15
CA ASP A 7 4.64 7.68 18.21
C ASP A 7 3.44 6.72 18.25
N ARG A 8 3.71 5.45 18.53
CA ARG A 8 2.70 4.38 18.65
C ARG A 8 2.58 3.85 20.06
N GLN A 9 1.49 3.17 20.37
CA GLN A 9 1.30 2.50 21.65
C GLN A 9 1.94 1.12 21.66
N CYS A 10 2.65 0.79 22.74
CA CYS A 10 3.15 -0.56 22.99
C CYS A 10 2.06 -1.42 23.63
N THR A 11 2.08 -2.72 23.37
CA THR A 11 1.19 -3.72 23.99
C THR A 11 1.59 -4.11 25.42
N CYS A 12 2.80 -3.73 25.83
CA CYS A 12 3.38 -4.05 27.14
C CYS A 12 2.74 -3.26 28.31
N SER A 13 2.27 -2.04 28.05
CA SER A 13 1.60 -1.18 29.04
C SER A 13 0.91 -0.01 28.32
N ASP A 14 -0.22 0.46 28.84
CA ASP A 14 -0.98 1.59 28.25
C ASP A 14 -0.21 2.92 28.23
N THR A 15 0.82 3.04 29.06
CA THR A 15 1.68 4.24 29.11
C THR A 15 2.93 4.11 28.24
N ALA A 16 3.25 2.90 27.79
CA ALA A 16 4.43 2.63 27.00
C ALA A 16 4.26 3.10 25.56
N ARG A 17 5.29 3.78 25.05
CA ARG A 17 5.29 4.39 23.72
C ARG A 17 6.40 3.81 22.89
N MET A 18 6.10 3.53 21.64
CA MET A 18 7.07 3.08 20.66
C MET A 18 7.49 4.26 19.79
N LYS A 19 8.80 4.50 19.74
CA LYS A 19 9.41 5.57 18.94
C LYS A 19 10.05 4.99 17.69
N ALA A 20 9.99 5.73 16.58
CA ALA A 20 10.66 5.33 15.35
C ALA A 20 12.19 5.46 15.49
N VAL A 21 12.88 4.34 15.40
CA VAL A 21 14.35 4.25 15.56
C VAL A 21 15.04 4.37 14.23
N SER A 22 14.59 3.59 13.25
CA SER A 22 15.14 3.56 11.91
C SER A 22 14.04 3.42 10.87
N LYS A 23 14.37 3.87 9.66
CA LYS A 23 13.55 3.71 8.48
C LYS A 23 14.44 3.09 7.41
N THR A 24 14.12 1.87 7.02
CA THR A 24 14.85 1.12 6.01
C THR A 24 13.95 0.89 4.81
N TRP A 25 14.53 1.00 3.62
CA TRP A 25 13.87 0.54 2.41
C TRP A 25 14.25 -0.91 2.23
N ASP A 26 13.29 -1.79 2.49
CA ASP A 26 13.39 -3.15 1.99
C ASP A 26 13.11 -3.15 0.48
N ARG A 27 13.43 -4.24 -0.21
CA ARG A 27 13.46 -4.33 -1.67
C ARG A 27 12.20 -3.80 -2.37
N TYR A 28 11.05 -3.89 -1.70
CA TYR A 28 9.76 -3.44 -2.21
C TYR A 28 8.96 -2.57 -1.25
N ASN A 29 9.38 -2.40 0.01
CA ASN A 29 8.58 -1.75 1.05
C ASN A 29 9.42 -0.75 1.86
N SER A 30 8.87 0.44 2.12
CA SER A 30 9.41 1.28 3.20
C SER A 30 8.98 0.68 4.54
N VAL A 31 9.95 0.28 5.36
CA VAL A 31 9.71 -0.28 6.69
C VAL A 31 10.18 0.71 7.75
N ILE A 32 9.30 1.03 8.69
CA ILE A 32 9.63 1.86 9.85
C ILE A 32 9.78 0.93 11.05
N ARG A 33 10.97 0.90 11.65
CA ARG A 33 11.22 0.16 12.89
C ARG A 33 10.88 1.03 14.09
N TYR A 34 9.96 0.54 14.90
CA TYR A 34 9.56 1.15 16.16
C TYR A 34 10.15 0.36 17.32
N GLN A 35 10.72 1.03 18.31
CA GLN A 35 11.21 0.40 19.54
C GLN A 35 10.48 0.98 20.74
N CYS A 36 10.06 0.10 21.65
CA CYS A 36 9.41 0.48 22.89
C CYS A 36 10.40 1.12 23.86
N ASN A 37 9.95 2.16 24.57
CA ASN A 37 10.74 2.84 25.59
C ASN A 37 10.88 2.07 26.91
N THR A 38 10.04 1.07 27.19
CA THR A 38 10.00 0.35 28.48
C THR A 38 10.35 -1.12 28.40
N CYS A 39 9.97 -1.84 27.34
CA CYS A 39 10.10 -3.30 27.28
C CYS A 39 11.06 -3.79 26.18
N ASP A 40 11.82 -2.88 25.57
CA ASP A 40 12.79 -3.13 24.49
C ASP A 40 12.24 -3.87 23.23
N ASN A 41 10.92 -4.11 23.18
CA ASN A 41 10.28 -4.71 22.01
C ASN A 41 10.43 -3.80 20.79
N SER A 42 10.83 -4.41 19.67
CA SER A 42 10.88 -3.74 18.38
C SER A 42 9.86 -4.35 17.42
N VAL A 43 9.17 -3.48 16.66
CA VAL A 43 8.16 -3.88 15.68
C VAL A 43 8.39 -3.12 14.39
N GLU A 44 8.30 -3.85 13.28
CA GLU A 44 8.40 -3.31 11.93
C GLU A 44 7.02 -3.01 11.38
N ILE A 45 6.78 -1.77 10.96
CA ILE A 45 5.48 -1.34 10.46
C ILE A 45 5.64 -0.70 9.08
N ILE A 46 4.86 -1.21 8.12
CA ILE A 46 4.76 -0.68 6.76
C ILE A 46 3.71 0.44 6.74
N PRO A 47 3.95 1.59 6.07
CA PRO A 47 2.96 2.66 5.96
C PRO A 47 1.64 2.21 5.33
N LEU A 48 0.52 2.77 5.82
CA LEU A 48 -0.83 2.45 5.34
C LEU A 48 -1.04 2.73 3.86
N SER A 49 -0.42 3.79 3.31
CA SER A 49 -0.47 4.10 1.88
C SER A 49 0.17 3.01 1.02
N HIS A 50 1.26 2.40 1.51
CA HIS A 50 1.93 1.33 0.80
C HIS A 50 1.09 0.04 0.80
N ILE A 51 0.43 -0.26 1.93
CA ILE A 51 -0.52 -1.39 2.03
C ILE A 51 -1.66 -1.21 1.02
N GLY A 52 -2.26 0.00 0.96
CA GLY A 52 -3.30 0.34 0.01
C GLY A 52 -2.85 0.19 -1.45
N TYR A 53 -1.64 0.67 -1.76
CA TYR A 53 -1.05 0.51 -3.09
C TYR A 53 -0.87 -0.96 -3.48
N THR A 54 -0.25 -1.76 -2.60
CA THR A 54 -0.02 -3.19 -2.85
C THR A 54 -1.33 -3.96 -3.00
N LEU A 55 -2.35 -3.59 -2.22
CA LEU A 55 -3.68 -4.19 -2.33
C LEU A 55 -4.30 -3.89 -3.70
N THR A 56 -4.33 -2.63 -4.13
CA THR A 56 -4.95 -2.28 -5.41
C THR A 56 -4.21 -2.90 -6.59
N VAL A 57 -2.87 -2.87 -6.60
CA VAL A 57 -2.08 -3.50 -7.65
C VAL A 57 -2.33 -5.01 -7.67
N GLY A 58 -2.36 -5.66 -6.50
CA GLY A 58 -2.69 -7.08 -6.37
C GLY A 58 -4.09 -7.42 -6.89
N VAL A 59 -5.10 -6.61 -6.52
CA VAL A 59 -6.49 -6.78 -7.00
C VAL A 59 -6.58 -6.62 -8.52
N LEU A 60 -5.94 -5.60 -9.09
CA LEU A 60 -5.93 -5.39 -10.54
C LEU A 60 -5.27 -6.57 -11.27
N ALA A 61 -4.14 -7.06 -10.77
CA ALA A 61 -3.47 -8.24 -11.33
C ALA A 61 -4.35 -9.49 -11.24
N LEU A 62 -5.00 -9.73 -10.10
CA LEU A 62 -5.94 -10.83 -9.92
C LEU A 62 -7.14 -10.74 -10.87
N LEU A 63 -7.75 -9.56 -11.01
CA LEU A 63 -8.84 -9.33 -11.95
C LEU A 63 -8.42 -9.63 -13.40
N PHE A 64 -7.21 -9.22 -13.79
CA PHE A 64 -6.68 -9.53 -15.10
C PHE A 64 -6.49 -11.03 -15.31
N ILE A 65 -5.91 -11.74 -14.34
CA ILE A 65 -5.73 -13.20 -14.39
C ILE A 65 -7.09 -13.90 -14.48
N ILE A 66 -8.06 -13.52 -13.64
CA ILE A 66 -9.43 -14.07 -13.65
C ILE A 66 -10.07 -13.84 -15.02
N TYR A 67 -9.97 -12.63 -15.56
CA TYR A 67 -10.54 -12.32 -16.87
C TYR A 67 -9.95 -13.19 -17.98
N ILE A 68 -8.63 -13.33 -18.04
CA ILE A 68 -7.95 -14.10 -19.10
C ILE A 68 -8.17 -15.61 -18.94
N PHE A 69 -8.00 -16.16 -17.73
CA PHE A 69 -7.91 -17.60 -17.52
C PHE A 69 -9.20 -18.25 -17.03
N VAL A 70 -10.19 -17.47 -16.59
CA VAL A 70 -11.49 -17.98 -16.14
C VAL A 70 -12.61 -17.51 -17.07
N ILE A 71 -12.70 -16.21 -17.34
CA ILE A 71 -13.82 -15.65 -18.11
C ILE A 71 -13.64 -15.90 -19.62
N LYS A 72 -12.47 -15.55 -20.17
CA LYS A 72 -12.23 -15.60 -21.62
C LYS A 72 -12.04 -17.02 -22.17
N THR A 73 -11.44 -17.90 -21.40
CA THR A 73 -11.03 -19.24 -21.85
C THR A 73 -12.20 -20.22 -22.02
N HIS A 74 -13.40 -19.92 -21.53
CA HIS A 74 -14.63 -20.74 -21.57
C HIS A 74 -14.53 -22.18 -21.00
N ASP A 75 -13.33 -22.74 -20.86
CA ASP A 75 -13.04 -24.07 -20.34
C ASP A 75 -11.85 -24.00 -19.36
N ALA A 76 -12.08 -23.33 -18.23
CA ALA A 76 -11.11 -23.26 -17.15
C ALA A 76 -11.13 -24.58 -16.35
N GLY A 77 -10.02 -25.32 -16.39
CA GLY A 77 -9.87 -26.56 -15.61
C GLY A 77 -9.78 -26.31 -14.10
N PHE A 78 -10.01 -27.37 -13.31
CA PHE A 78 -9.93 -27.35 -11.85
C PHE A 78 -8.66 -26.67 -11.31
N TRP A 79 -7.50 -27.00 -11.90
CA TRP A 79 -6.20 -26.43 -11.51
C TRP A 79 -6.14 -24.91 -11.63
N THR A 80 -6.78 -24.33 -12.64
CA THR A 80 -6.86 -22.88 -12.82
C THR A 80 -7.60 -22.23 -11.65
N TYR A 81 -8.74 -22.80 -11.25
CA TYR A 81 -9.49 -22.32 -10.08
C TYR A 81 -8.70 -22.45 -8.79
N THR A 82 -7.97 -23.56 -8.60
CA THR A 82 -7.13 -23.75 -7.41
C THR A 82 -6.00 -22.72 -7.34
N ILE A 83 -5.32 -22.45 -8.47
CA ILE A 83 -4.25 -21.45 -8.53
C ILE A 83 -4.81 -20.06 -8.26
N VAL A 84 -5.87 -19.66 -8.95
CA VAL A 84 -6.51 -18.35 -8.73
C VAL A 84 -7.01 -18.19 -7.29
N GLY A 85 -7.65 -19.23 -6.74
CA GLY A 85 -8.09 -19.24 -5.35
C GLY A 85 -6.95 -19.08 -4.35
N SER A 86 -5.84 -19.78 -4.55
CA SER A 86 -4.67 -19.65 -3.66
C SER A 86 -4.02 -18.27 -3.74
N LEU A 87 -3.98 -17.63 -4.92
CA LEU A 87 -3.51 -16.25 -5.08
C LEU A 87 -4.41 -15.24 -4.35
N ILE A 88 -5.75 -15.43 -4.40
CA ILE A 88 -6.70 -14.59 -3.66
C ILE A 88 -6.47 -14.71 -2.15
N VAL A 89 -6.37 -15.95 -1.65
CA VAL A 89 -6.13 -16.21 -0.22
C VAL A 89 -4.79 -15.62 0.23
N TYR A 90 -3.74 -15.76 -0.58
CA TYR A 90 -2.43 -15.18 -0.30
C TYR A 90 -2.48 -13.64 -0.22
N GLN A 91 -3.18 -12.99 -1.17
CA GLN A 91 -3.35 -11.54 -1.17
C GLN A 91 -4.12 -11.06 0.06
N LEU A 92 -5.18 -11.78 0.46
CA LEU A 92 -5.95 -11.47 1.66
C LEU A 92 -5.10 -11.64 2.92
N PHE A 93 -4.36 -12.73 3.04
CA PHE A 93 -3.51 -13.03 4.19
C PHE A 93 -2.42 -11.98 4.39
N THR A 94 -1.69 -11.63 3.33
CA THR A 94 -0.63 -10.62 3.38
C THR A 94 -1.19 -9.25 3.75
N THR A 95 -2.30 -8.84 3.14
CA THR A 95 -2.94 -7.55 3.43
C THR A 95 -3.45 -7.50 4.87
N THR A 96 -4.11 -8.55 5.36
CA THR A 96 -4.61 -8.60 6.73
C THR A 96 -3.49 -8.63 7.76
N ALA A 97 -2.40 -9.36 7.54
CA ALA A 97 -1.24 -9.36 8.42
C ALA A 97 -0.63 -7.95 8.57
N HIS A 98 -0.49 -7.22 7.47
CA HIS A 98 0.01 -5.85 7.51
C HIS A 98 -0.96 -4.87 8.19
N CYS A 99 -2.27 -5.02 7.97
CA CYS A 99 -3.29 -4.22 8.66
C CYS A 99 -3.35 -4.52 10.17
N LEU A 100 -3.17 -5.78 10.56
CA LEU A 100 -3.22 -6.21 11.95
C LEU A 100 -2.13 -5.53 12.79
N ALA A 101 -0.94 -5.32 12.23
CA ALA A 101 0.14 -4.60 12.91
C ALA A 101 -0.25 -3.14 13.26
N HIS A 102 -1.07 -2.49 12.43
CA HIS A 102 -1.59 -1.15 12.74
C HIS A 102 -2.69 -1.17 13.80
N HIS A 103 -3.47 -2.25 13.86
CA HIS A 103 -4.50 -2.43 14.88
C HIS A 103 -3.90 -2.75 16.26
N LEU A 104 -2.88 -3.60 16.31
CA LEU A 104 -2.16 -3.96 17.54
C LEU A 104 -1.32 -2.80 18.10
N HIS A 105 -0.82 -1.94 17.22
CA HIS A 105 0.00 -0.78 17.58
C HIS A 105 -0.62 0.53 17.09
N PRO A 106 -1.73 0.96 17.70
CA PRO A 106 -2.42 2.19 17.31
C PRO A 106 -1.56 3.43 17.57
N LEU A 107 -1.92 4.52 16.91
CA LEU A 107 -1.31 5.83 17.13
C LEU A 107 -1.58 6.30 18.57
N ALA A 108 -0.58 6.90 19.21
CA ALA A 108 -0.73 7.44 20.54
C ALA A 108 -1.75 8.60 20.58
N LEU A 109 -2.90 8.39 21.24
CA LEU A 109 -4.04 9.33 21.33
C LEU A 109 -3.75 10.71 21.97
N LYS A 110 -2.55 10.92 22.53
CA LYS A 110 -2.09 12.25 22.97
C LYS A 110 -0.89 12.66 22.13
N PRO A 111 -1.09 13.43 21.06
CA PRO A 111 0.03 14.09 20.42
C PRO A 111 0.58 15.11 21.44
N LYS A 112 1.71 14.80 22.08
CA LYS A 112 2.61 15.89 22.44
C LYS A 112 2.97 16.51 21.10
N ALA A 113 2.41 17.69 20.83
CA ALA A 113 2.37 18.35 19.54
C ALA A 113 3.69 18.18 18.76
N PRO A 114 3.66 17.96 17.43
CA PRO A 114 4.86 18.15 16.63
C PRO A 114 5.13 19.67 16.58
N VAL A 115 5.92 20.16 17.53
CA VAL A 115 6.56 21.46 17.40
C VAL A 115 7.60 21.32 16.29
N PHE A 116 7.54 22.26 15.34
CA PHE A 116 8.44 22.48 14.20
C PHE A 116 8.04 21.89 12.84
N GLN A 117 7.19 22.67 12.17
CA GLN A 117 7.43 23.30 10.86
C GLN A 117 8.35 22.61 9.84
N VAL A 118 7.71 22.31 8.70
CA VAL A 118 8.12 22.64 7.32
C VAL A 118 9.61 22.49 6.99
N ARG A 119 10.00 21.38 6.33
CA ARG A 119 11.13 21.42 5.38
C ARG A 119 11.01 20.40 4.24
N LYS A 120 11.01 20.96 3.01
CA LYS A 120 11.09 20.35 1.67
C LYS A 120 10.26 19.08 1.47
N THR A 121 9.02 19.30 1.05
CA THR A 121 8.08 18.30 0.53
C THR A 121 8.63 17.61 -0.72
N ASN A 122 9.40 16.55 -0.55
CA ASN A 122 9.57 15.58 -1.63
C ASN A 122 8.24 14.85 -1.81
N LEU A 123 7.82 14.57 -3.05
CA LEU A 123 6.62 13.79 -3.38
C LEU A 123 6.53 12.51 -2.51
N ARG A 124 7.69 11.88 -2.28
CA ARG A 124 7.88 10.70 -1.42
C ARG A 124 7.41 10.87 0.02
N THR A 125 7.74 11.99 0.67
CA THR A 125 7.31 12.28 2.06
C THR A 125 5.81 12.60 2.14
N ARG A 126 5.21 13.09 1.05
CA ARG A 126 3.76 13.37 0.98
C ARG A 126 2.95 12.07 0.87
N ILE A 127 3.47 11.07 0.17
CA ILE A 127 2.85 9.75 -0.01
C ILE A 127 2.88 8.93 1.29
N GLU A 128 3.82 9.17 2.19
CA GLU A 128 3.92 8.44 3.46
C GLU A 128 2.94 8.95 4.53
N GLY A 129 2.55 10.23 4.47
CA GLY A 129 1.49 10.81 5.31
C GLY A 129 0.08 10.60 4.78
N MET A 130 -0.05 9.94 3.63
CA MET A 130 -1.33 9.67 2.99
C MET A 130 -2.03 8.46 3.63
N SER A 131 -3.33 8.60 3.87
CA SER A 131 -4.18 7.54 4.40
C SER A 131 -4.22 6.33 3.47
N PHE A 132 -4.61 5.17 4.01
CA PHE A 132 -4.84 3.92 3.26
C PHE A 132 -5.61 4.15 1.95
N LEU A 133 -6.71 4.91 2.00
CA LEU A 133 -7.53 5.30 0.84
C LEU A 133 -6.71 5.94 -0.28
N SER A 134 -5.79 6.83 0.06
CA SER A 134 -4.96 7.49 -0.95
C SER A 134 -3.95 6.52 -1.58
N GLY A 135 -3.46 5.54 -0.82
CA GLY A 135 -2.68 4.43 -1.37
C GLY A 135 -3.49 3.60 -2.38
N VAL A 136 -4.79 3.41 -2.09
CA VAL A 136 -5.72 2.66 -2.95
C VAL A 136 -6.02 3.40 -4.26
N PHE A 137 -6.30 4.70 -4.20
CA PHE A 137 -6.72 5.49 -5.37
C PHE A 137 -5.57 5.84 -6.32
N LEU A 138 -4.34 6.01 -5.82
CA LEU A 138 -3.19 6.41 -6.63
C LEU A 138 -2.97 5.51 -7.87
N PRO A 139 -2.89 4.17 -7.75
CA PRO A 139 -2.72 3.29 -8.92
C PRO A 139 -3.93 3.31 -9.86
N ILE A 140 -5.15 3.50 -9.35
CA ILE A 140 -6.37 3.58 -10.18
C ILE A 140 -6.35 4.84 -11.04
N ILE A 141 -6.05 5.98 -10.43
CA ILE A 141 -5.99 7.28 -11.13
C ILE A 141 -4.87 7.24 -12.17
N LEU A 142 -3.69 6.74 -11.80
CA LEU A 142 -2.56 6.64 -12.72
C LEU A 142 -2.88 5.71 -13.90
N GLY A 143 -3.45 4.54 -13.62
CA GLY A 143 -3.87 3.58 -14.64
C GLY A 143 -4.93 4.17 -15.57
N GLY A 144 -5.97 4.80 -15.02
CA GLY A 144 -7.02 5.46 -15.79
C GLY A 144 -6.50 6.61 -16.64
N PHE A 145 -5.53 7.38 -16.13
CA PHE A 145 -4.88 8.45 -16.88
C PHE A 145 -4.10 7.90 -18.08
N ILE A 146 -3.27 6.87 -17.87
CA ILE A 146 -2.51 6.22 -18.96
C ILE A 146 -3.47 5.64 -20.01
N LEU A 147 -4.53 4.96 -19.57
CA LEU A 147 -5.52 4.37 -20.47
C LEU A 147 -6.27 5.45 -21.26
N GLY A 148 -6.63 6.56 -20.61
CA GLY A 148 -7.28 7.71 -21.24
C GLY A 148 -6.40 8.39 -22.27
N VAL A 149 -5.11 8.58 -21.97
CA VAL A 149 -4.12 9.11 -22.93
C VAL A 149 -3.96 8.16 -24.12
N ALA A 150 -3.87 6.85 -23.88
CA ALA A 150 -3.77 5.86 -24.94
C ALA A 150 -5.02 5.85 -25.85
N LEU A 151 -6.22 5.96 -25.27
CA LEU A 151 -7.47 6.08 -26.01
C LEU A 151 -7.51 7.35 -26.86
N MET A 152 -7.14 8.49 -26.28
CA MET A 152 -7.07 9.77 -27.00
C MET A 152 -6.11 9.68 -28.18
N LEU A 153 -4.93 9.09 -27.99
CA LEU A 153 -3.96 8.87 -29.07
C LEU A 153 -4.49 7.91 -30.13
N GLY A 154 -5.21 6.85 -29.75
CA GLY A 154 -5.83 5.91 -30.67
C GLY A 154 -6.91 6.56 -31.53
N VAL A 155 -7.79 7.35 -30.91
CA VAL A 155 -8.82 8.13 -31.63
C VAL A 155 -8.18 9.14 -32.58
N LEU A 156 -7.13 9.83 -32.13
CA LEU A 156 -6.41 10.80 -32.96
C LEU A 156 -5.72 10.10 -34.15
N HIS A 157 -5.11 8.94 -33.91
CA HIS A 157 -4.53 8.12 -34.98
C HIS A 157 -5.60 7.71 -36.00
N ASP A 158 -6.75 7.18 -35.57
CA ASP A 158 -7.81 6.75 -36.48
C ASP A 158 -8.46 7.91 -37.26
N LEU A 159 -8.48 9.12 -36.69
CA LEU A 159 -8.96 10.33 -37.35
C LEU A 159 -8.00 10.85 -38.44
N TYR A 160 -6.69 10.84 -38.18
CA TYR A 160 -5.69 11.44 -39.09
C TYR A 160 -5.00 10.42 -40.01
N PHE A 161 -5.02 9.13 -39.66
CA PHE A 161 -4.46 8.03 -40.45
C PHE A 161 -5.53 6.96 -40.65
N PRO A 162 -6.62 7.26 -41.40
CA PRO A 162 -7.61 6.25 -41.72
C PRO A 162 -6.95 5.09 -42.47
N ARG A 163 -7.39 3.86 -42.16
CA ARG A 163 -6.89 2.65 -42.82
C ARG A 163 -7.09 2.77 -44.35
N PRO A 164 -6.12 2.32 -45.17
CA PRO A 164 -6.28 2.29 -46.62
C PRO A 164 -7.46 1.42 -47.06
#